data_AF-A0A0G1TJL5-F1
#
_entry.id   AF-A0A0G1TJL5-F1
#
_cell.length_a   1.000
_cell.length_b   1.000
_cell.length_c   1.000
_cell.angle_alpha   90.00
_cell.angle_beta   90.00
_cell.angle_gamma   90.00
#
_symmetry.space_group_name_H-M   'P 1'
#
loop_
_entity.id
_entity.type
_entity.pdbx_description
1 polymer ?
#
loop_
_entity_poly.entity_id
_entity_poly.type
_entity_poly.pdbx_seq_one_letter_code
_entity_poly.pdbx_strand_id
1 'polypeptide(L)'
;MSDRTANLKGKIVGFASDGSWVVVRTDVGNAYLDIDDALDYRLRVGDDIEVEEASWYLSNGQIVTILGYKYSLNGVWRTISET
;
A
#
# COMPACT_ATOMS: atom_id res chain seq x y z
N MET A 1 18.19 10.87 -1.49
CA MET A 1 17.11 9.90 -1.80
C MET A 1 16.56 10.26 -3.17
N SER A 2 16.23 9.29 -4.01
CA SER A 2 15.60 9.57 -5.30
C SER A 2 14.15 9.15 -5.18
N ASP A 3 13.26 10.13 -5.09
CA ASP A 3 11.83 9.88 -5.10
C ASP A 3 11.46 9.29 -6.45
N ARG A 4 10.76 8.15 -6.42
CA ARG A 4 10.23 7.52 -7.63
C ARG A 4 8.73 7.52 -7.53
N THR A 5 8.09 8.11 -8.53
CA THR A 5 6.64 8.10 -8.68
C THR A 5 6.29 7.09 -9.75
N ALA A 6 5.69 5.98 -9.35
CA ALA A 6 5.22 4.94 -10.26
C ALA A 6 4.00 4.24 -9.66
N ASN A 7 3.11 3.75 -10.51
CA ASN A 7 2.00 2.92 -10.05
C ASN A 7 2.55 1.56 -9.57
N LEU A 8 2.21 1.17 -8.35
CA LEU A 8 2.63 -0.09 -7.76
C LEU A 8 1.41 -0.99 -7.58
N LYS A 9 1.40 -2.14 -8.24
CA LYS A 9 0.34 -3.15 -8.06
C LYS A 9 0.82 -4.21 -7.08
N GLY A 10 -0.06 -4.62 -6.18
CA GLY A 10 0.27 -5.60 -5.16
C GLY A 10 -0.93 -6.20 -4.45
N LYS A 11 -0.64 -7.00 -3.43
CA LYS A 11 -1.64 -7.68 -2.61
C LYS A 11 -1.32 -7.48 -1.14
N ILE A 12 -2.32 -7.24 -0.29
CA ILE A 12 -2.11 -7.22 1.16
C ILE A 12 -1.73 -8.63 1.62
N VAL A 13 -0.56 -8.74 2.25
CA VAL A 13 -0.03 -10.00 2.77
C VAL A 13 -0.01 -10.07 4.30
N GLY A 14 -0.26 -8.94 4.98
CA GLY A 14 -0.31 -8.90 6.43
C GLY A 14 -0.24 -7.49 6.99
N PHE A 15 0.04 -7.42 8.28
CA PHE A 15 0.24 -6.20 9.05
C PHE A 15 1.63 -6.24 9.70
N ALA A 16 2.26 -5.09 9.84
CA ALA A 16 3.52 -4.98 10.57
C ALA A 16 3.32 -5.44 12.04
N SER A 17 4.38 -5.96 12.65
CA SER A 17 4.31 -6.56 13.99
C SER A 17 3.91 -5.60 15.10
N ASP A 18 4.15 -4.31 14.90
CA ASP A 18 3.74 -3.21 15.79
C ASP A 18 2.31 -2.72 15.51
N GLY A 19 1.67 -3.25 14.47
CA GLY A 19 0.31 -2.88 14.07
C GLY A 19 0.19 -1.45 13.54
N SER A 20 1.28 -0.82 13.11
CA SER A 20 1.23 0.56 12.59
C SER A 20 1.12 0.63 11.05
N TRP A 21 1.40 -0.47 10.36
CA TRP A 21 1.39 -0.52 8.89
C TRP A 21 0.73 -1.77 8.33
N VAL A 22 0.13 -1.63 7.14
CA VAL A 22 -0.28 -2.74 6.28
C VAL A 22 0.85 -3.09 5.32
N VAL A 23 1.14 -4.38 5.19
CA VAL A 23 2.19 -4.88 4.29
C VAL A 23 1.57 -5.31 2.98
N VAL A 24 1.97 -4.64 1.90
CA VAL A 24 1.57 -4.94 0.54
C VAL A 24 2.74 -5.55 -0.22
N ARG A 25 2.58 -6.76 -0.74
CA ARG A 25 3.58 -7.37 -1.62
C ARG A 25 3.34 -6.89 -3.05
N THR A 26 4.31 -6.16 -3.59
CA THR A 26 4.35 -5.64 -4.95
C THR A 26 5.39 -6.39 -5.80
N ASP A 27 5.49 -6.06 -7.08
CA ASP A 27 6.49 -6.59 -8.01
C ASP A 27 7.93 -6.13 -7.70
N VAL A 28 8.08 -4.97 -7.05
CA VAL A 28 9.39 -4.39 -6.68
C VAL A 28 9.77 -4.61 -5.21
N GLY A 29 8.90 -5.20 -4.40
CA GLY A 29 9.16 -5.51 -2.99
C GLY A 29 7.94 -5.37 -2.09
N ASN A 30 8.17 -5.37 -0.78
CA ASN A 30 7.11 -5.03 0.18
C ASN A 30 7.01 -3.51 0.30
N ALA A 31 5.79 -3.01 0.15
CA ALA A 31 5.39 -1.66 0.48
C ALA A 31 4.59 -1.62 1.79
N TYR A 32 4.64 -0.49 2.49
CA TYR A 32 3.94 -0.26 3.74
C TYR A 32 2.92 0.87 3.55
N LEU A 33 1.65 0.58 3.84
CA LEU A 33 0.54 1.55 3.86
C LEU A 33 0.16 1.86 5.30
N ASP A 34 -0.35 3.05 5.56
CA ASP A 34 -0.87 3.42 6.88
C ASP A 34 -2.01 2.45 7.28
N ILE A 35 -2.01 2.04 8.56
CA ILE A 35 -3.03 1.13 9.08
C ILE A 35 -4.38 1.82 9.27
N ASP A 36 -4.42 3.11 9.57
CA ASP A 36 -5.68 3.83 9.84
C ASP A 36 -6.55 3.85 8.57
N ASP A 37 -5.90 4.13 7.44
CA ASP A 37 -6.45 3.99 6.11
C ASP A 37 -7.03 2.58 5.87
N ALA A 38 -6.27 1.54 6.19
CA ALA A 38 -6.75 0.17 6.01
C ALA A 38 -7.93 -0.19 6.91
N LEU A 39 -7.99 0.35 8.13
CA LEU A 39 -9.08 0.13 9.08
C LEU A 39 -10.37 0.85 8.64
N ASP A 40 -10.27 2.12 8.26
CA ASP A 40 -11.40 2.94 7.78
C ASP A 40 -12.07 2.29 6.56
N TYR A 41 -11.24 1.72 5.68
CA TYR A 41 -11.68 1.08 4.45
C TYR A 41 -11.88 -0.44 4.54
N ARG A 42 -11.68 -1.02 5.74
CA ARG A 42 -11.86 -2.45 6.06
C ARG A 42 -11.11 -3.39 5.13
N LEU A 43 -9.90 -3.01 4.76
CA LEU A 43 -9.01 -3.80 3.92
C LEU A 43 -8.62 -5.11 4.63
N ARG A 44 -8.41 -6.17 3.84
CA ARG A 44 -8.12 -7.51 4.34
C ARG A 44 -6.89 -8.09 3.67
N VAL A 45 -6.26 -9.03 4.37
CA VAL A 45 -5.24 -9.90 3.77
C VAL A 45 -5.86 -10.64 2.59
N GLY A 46 -5.20 -10.55 1.44
CA GLY A 46 -5.68 -11.11 0.17
C GLY A 46 -6.24 -10.08 -0.82
N ASP A 47 -6.61 -8.89 -0.36
CA ASP A 47 -7.14 -7.83 -1.23
C ASP A 47 -6.08 -7.34 -2.21
N ASP A 48 -6.49 -7.14 -3.46
CA ASP A 48 -5.65 -6.59 -4.51
C ASP A 48 -5.66 -5.06 -4.43
N ILE A 49 -4.46 -4.46 -4.43
CA ILE A 49 -4.22 -3.03 -4.31
C ILE A 49 -3.42 -2.55 -5.52
N GLU A 50 -3.87 -1.44 -6.10
CA GLU A 50 -3.12 -0.64 -7.07
C GLU A 50 -2.86 0.72 -6.47
N VAL A 51 -1.62 0.97 -6.10
CA VAL A 51 -1.19 2.26 -5.61
C VAL A 51 -0.89 3.16 -6.79
N GLU A 52 -1.51 4.34 -6.84
CA GLU A 52 -1.23 5.36 -7.85
C GLU A 52 -0.42 6.49 -7.23
N GLU A 53 0.52 7.05 -7.99
CA GLU A 53 1.35 8.19 -7.55
C GLU A 53 2.13 7.97 -6.24
N ALA A 54 2.42 6.70 -5.94
CA ALA A 54 3.21 6.29 -4.78
C ALA A 54 4.53 7.08 -4.71
N SER A 55 4.68 7.95 -3.72
CA SER A 55 5.99 8.52 -3.37
C SER A 55 6.68 7.60 -2.39
N TRP A 56 7.61 6.78 -2.90
CA TRP A 56 8.34 5.84 -2.09
C TRP A 56 9.85 6.13 -2.10
N TYR A 57 10.48 5.80 -0.98
CA TYR A 57 11.93 5.72 -0.87
C TYR A 57 12.34 4.31 -0.45
N LEU A 58 13.50 3.89 -0.94
CA LEU A 58 14.15 2.66 -0.50
C LEU A 58 14.92 2.93 0.78
N SER A 59 14.60 2.17 1.82
CA SER A 59 15.41 2.08 3.03
C SER A 59 15.72 0.62 3.29
N ASN A 60 16.99 0.24 3.35
CA ASN A 60 17.43 -1.15 3.59
C ASN A 60 16.79 -2.19 2.66
N GLY A 61 16.51 -1.83 1.40
CA GLY A 61 15.87 -2.73 0.42
C GLY A 61 14.34 -2.83 0.56
N GLN A 62 13.71 -1.97 1.35
CA GLN A 62 12.26 -1.93 1.59
C GLN A 62 11.66 -0.59 1.14
N ILE A 63 10.39 -0.61 0.71
CA ILE A 63 9.65 0.56 0.20
C ILE A 63 8.80 1.10 1.36
N VAL A 64 9.15 2.27 1.92
CA VAL A 64 8.68 2.64 3.27
C VAL A 64 7.39 3.47 3.32
N THR A 65 6.97 4.14 2.24
CA THR A 65 5.75 4.96 2.30
C THR A 65 5.09 5.08 0.94
N ILE A 66 3.77 5.19 0.96
CA ILE A 66 2.90 5.29 -0.20
C ILE A 66 1.81 6.30 0.15
N LEU A 67 1.59 7.26 -0.74
CA LEU A 67 0.54 8.27 -0.64
C LEU A 67 -0.44 8.05 -1.79
N GLY A 68 -1.74 7.91 -1.48
CA GLY A 68 -2.80 7.62 -2.46
C GLY A 68 -2.79 6.18 -3.01
N TYR A 69 -3.89 5.44 -2.86
CA TYR A 69 -4.00 4.09 -3.40
C TYR A 69 -5.43 3.69 -3.78
N LYS A 70 -5.55 2.81 -4.77
CA LYS A 70 -6.78 2.14 -5.19
C LYS A 70 -6.75 0.68 -4.78
N TYR A 71 -7.90 0.08 -4.50
CA TYR A 71 -8.01 -1.34 -4.20
C TYR A 71 -9.30 -1.94 -4.72
N SER A 72 -9.35 -3.25 -4.86
CA SER A 72 -10.57 -3.98 -5.23
C SER A 72 -11.15 -4.74 -4.05
N LEU A 73 -12.42 -4.51 -3.75
CA LEU A 73 -13.19 -5.26 -2.76
C LEU A 73 -14.38 -5.93 -3.45
N ASN A 74 -14.39 -7.26 -3.46
CA ASN A 74 -15.43 -8.06 -4.14
C ASN A 74 -15.62 -7.69 -5.62
N GLY A 75 -14.52 -7.37 -6.33
CA GLY A 75 -14.55 -6.96 -7.74
C GLY A 75 -14.93 -5.49 -7.97
N VAL A 76 -15.15 -4.71 -6.90
CA VAL A 76 -15.43 -3.27 -6.99
C VAL A 76 -14.19 -2.48 -6.63
N TRP A 77 -13.76 -1.59 -7.52
CA TRP A 77 -12.63 -0.69 -7.30
C TRP A 77 -13.01 0.49 -6.41
N ARG A 78 -12.12 0.83 -5.48
CA ARG A 78 -12.22 1.97 -4.56
C ARG A 78 -10.91 2.75 -4.60
N THR A 79 -11.02 4.07 -4.46
CA THR A 79 -9.87 4.99 -4.50
C THR A 79 -9.79 5.73 -3.17
N ILE A 80 -8.60 5.69 -2.56
CA ILE A 80 -8.22 6.47 -1.40
C ILE A 80 -7.23 7.52 -1.88
N SER A 81 -7.61 8.77 -1.75
CA SER A 81 -6.77 9.93 -2.04
C SER A 81 -6.36 10.57 -0.72
N GLU A 82 -5.13 11.08 -0.63
CA GLU A 82 -4.75 11.96 0.48
C GLU A 82 -5.74 13.13 0.58
N THR A 83 -6.04 13.54 1.82
CA THR A 83 -6.78 14.77 2.12
C THR A 83 -5.82 15.82 2.65
#